data_AF-A0A1F3NPQ4-F1
#
_entry.id   AF-A0A1F3NPQ4-F1
#
_cell.length_a   1.000
_cell.length_b   1.000
_cell.length_c   1.000
_cell.angle_alpha   90.00
_cell.angle_beta   90.00
_cell.angle_gamma   90.00
#
_symmetry.space_group_name_H-M   'P 1'
#
loop_
_entity.id
_entity.type
_entity.pdbx_description
1 polymer ?
#
loop_
_entity_poly.entity_id
_entity_poly.type
_entity_poly.pdbx_seq_one_letter_code
_entity_poly.pdbx_strand_id
1 'polypeptide(L)' 'MKALNWIGWISAGIGAIIVLLAAISIVAGKNILGFGHVVNYFHAANSFFLLTIALFIVVNRCECNRK' A
#
# COMPACT_ATOMS: atom_id res chain seq x y z
N MET A 1 -4.53 16.67 10.19
CA MET A 1 -5.70 15.76 10.15
C MET A 1 -5.29 14.37 10.61
N LYS A 2 -5.41 14.05 11.91
CA LYS A 2 -4.75 12.87 12.50
C LYS A 2 -5.29 11.52 11.98
N ALA A 3 -6.61 11.42 11.78
CA ALA A 3 -7.25 10.20 11.28
C ALA A 3 -6.78 9.85 9.85
N LEU A 4 -6.79 10.80 8.92
CA LEU A 4 -6.34 10.59 7.54
C LEU A 4 -4.84 10.25 7.47
N ASN A 5 -4.02 10.86 8.33
CA ASN A 5 -2.60 10.53 8.44
C ASN A 5 -2.40 9.07 8.92
N TRP A 6 -3.18 8.63 9.91
CA TRP A 6 -3.18 7.24 10.38
C TRP A 6 -3.63 6.26 9.29
N ILE A 7 -4.72 6.57 8.56
CA ILE A 7 -5.20 5.74 7.46
C ILE A 7 -4.14 5.63 6.35
N GLY A 8 -3.45 6.73 6.04
CA GLY A 8 -2.33 6.74 5.10
C GLY A 8 -1.21 5.79 5.52
N TRP A 9 -0.78 5.85 6.79
CA TRP A 9 0.23 4.94 7.32
C TRP A 9 -0.20 3.47 7.34
N ILE A 10 -1.47 3.20 7.69
CA ILE A 10 -2.02 1.84 7.65
C ILE A 10 -2.01 1.30 6.21
N SER A 11 -2.44 2.11 5.24
CA SER A 11 -2.42 1.74 3.82
C SER A 11 -1.00 1.49 3.31
N ALA A 12 -0.03 2.30 3.75
CA ALA A 12 1.39 2.12 3.42
C ALA A 12 1.90 0.77 3.94
N GLY A 13 1.56 0.45 5.20
CA GLY A 13 1.91 -0.81 5.85
C GLY A 13 1.32 -2.01 5.12
N ILE A 14 0.04 -1.96 4.74
CA ILE A 14 -0.62 -3.03 3.97
C ILE A 14 0.07 -3.22 2.61
N GLY A 15 0.37 -2.14 1.89
CA GLY A 15 1.11 -2.21 0.63
C GLY A 15 2.47 -2.90 0.78
N ALA A 16 3.23 -2.54 1.82
CA ALA A 16 4.53 -3.16 2.11
C ALA A 16 4.42 -4.65 2.45
N ILE A 17 3.42 -5.04 3.25
CA ILE A 17 3.15 -6.45 3.57
C ILE A 17 2.82 -7.24 2.29
N ILE A 18 1.99 -6.70 1.40
CA ILE A 18 1.64 -7.37 0.13
C ILE A 18 2.88 -7.56 -0.75
N VAL A 19 3.77 -6.56 -0.83
CA VAL A 19 5.06 -6.70 -1.56
C VAL A 19 5.92 -7.80 -0.94
N LEU A 20 5.97 -7.89 0.39
CA LEU A 20 6.72 -8.94 1.06
C LEU A 20 6.14 -10.32 0.77
N LEU A 21 4.81 -10.47 0.80
CA LEU A 21 4.14 -11.71 0.39
C LEU A 21 4.42 -12.05 -1.08
N ALA A 22 4.45 -11.05 -1.96
CA ALA A 22 4.78 -11.26 -3.37
C ALA A 22 6.22 -11.80 -3.52
N ALA A 23 7.18 -11.19 -2.83
CA ALA A 23 8.58 -11.63 -2.82
C ALA A 23 8.72 -13.08 -2.30
N ILE A 24 8.05 -13.41 -1.20
CA ILE A 24 8.03 -14.77 -0.65
C ILE A 24 7.40 -15.75 -1.63
N SER A 25 6.30 -15.37 -2.30
CA SER A 25 5.62 -16.21 -3.29
C SER A 25 6.51 -16.50 -4.51
N ILE A 26 7.31 -15.52 -4.96
CA ILE A 26 8.27 -15.70 -6.05
C ILE A 26 9.36 -16.69 -5.63
N VAL A 27 9.96 -16.49 -4.45
CA VAL A 27 11.08 -17.33 -3.96
C VAL A 27 10.61 -18.76 -3.64
N ALA A 28 9.42 -18.92 -3.07
CA ALA A 28 8.89 -20.23 -2.70
C ALA A 28 8.39 -21.05 -3.91
N GLY A 29 8.21 -20.43 -5.09
CA GLY A 29 7.70 -21.11 -6.29
C GLY A 29 6.30 -21.73 -6.13
N LYS A 30 5.59 -21.41 -5.04
CA LYS A 30 4.26 -21.93 -4.69
C LYS A 30 3.27 -20.77 -4.72
N ASN A 31 2.09 -21.01 -5.30
CA ASN A 31 0.99 -20.05 -5.28
C ASN A 31 0.39 -19.99 -3.86
N ILE A 32 0.93 -19.14 -3.00
CA ILE A 32 0.57 -19.08 -1.57
C ILE A 32 -0.89 -18.65 -1.35
N LEU A 33 -1.49 -17.87 -2.26
CA LEU A 33 -2.90 -17.43 -2.17
C LEU A 33 -3.77 -17.86 -3.36
N GLY A 34 -3.36 -18.85 -4.15
CA GLY A 34 -4.14 -19.30 -5.31
C GLY A 34 -4.22 -18.31 -6.49
N PHE A 35 -3.57 -17.15 -6.40
CA PHE A 35 -3.37 -16.28 -7.56
C PHE A 35 -2.31 -16.90 -8.47
N GLY A 36 -2.72 -17.41 -9.63
CA GLY A 36 -1.81 -18.00 -10.62
C GLY A 36 -0.81 -17.02 -11.26
N HIS A 37 -0.84 -15.73 -10.89
CA HIS A 37 0.05 -14.72 -11.45
C HIS A 37 0.52 -13.73 -10.39
N VAL A 38 1.84 -13.70 -10.17
CA VAL A 38 2.54 -12.79 -9.24
C VAL A 38 2.16 -11.31 -9.47
N VAL A 39 1.80 -10.95 -10.70
CA VAL A 39 1.37 -9.58 -11.07
C VAL A 39 0.15 -9.12 -10.28
N ASN A 40 -0.72 -10.03 -9.82
CA ASN A 40 -1.91 -9.63 -9.05
C ASN A 40 -1.54 -9.06 -7.66
N TYR A 41 -0.46 -9.56 -7.05
CA TYR A 41 0.05 -9.04 -5.79
C TYR A 41 0.63 -7.64 -5.97
N PHE A 42 1.41 -7.41 -7.02
CA PHE A 42 1.97 -6.10 -7.32
C PHE A 42 0.87 -5.08 -7.68
N HIS A 43 -0.18 -5.52 -8.38
CA HIS A 43 -1.33 -4.66 -8.67
C HIS A 43 -2.06 -4.24 -7.38
N ALA A 44 -2.31 -5.18 -6.47
CA ALA A 44 -2.91 -4.89 -5.18
C ALA A 44 -2.04 -3.94 -4.35
N ALA A 45 -0.74 -4.21 -4.22
CA ALA A 45 0.19 -3.34 -3.50
C ALA A 45 0.23 -1.92 -4.09
N ASN A 46 0.26 -1.80 -5.43
CA ASN A 46 0.26 -0.52 -6.12
C ASN A 46 -0.97 0.33 -5.77
N SER A 47 -2.16 -0.27 -5.73
CA SER A 47 -3.39 0.43 -5.34
C SER A 47 -3.32 0.98 -3.91
N PHE A 48 -2.78 0.21 -2.96
CA PHE A 48 -2.58 0.69 -1.57
C PHE A 48 -1.54 1.81 -1.47
N PHE A 49 -0.47 1.77 -2.27
CA PHE A 49 0.51 2.86 -2.30
C PHE A 49 -0.04 4.13 -2.94
N LEU A 50 -0.81 4.03 -4.03
CA LEU A 50 -1.48 5.19 -4.64
C LEU A 50 -2.46 5.85 -3.66
N LEU A 51 -3.24 5.05 -2.92
CA LEU A 51 -4.14 5.56 -1.87
C LEU A 51 -3.35 6.29 -0.77
N THR A 52 -2.23 5.72 -0.34
CA THR A 52 -1.32 6.30 0.64
C THR A 52 -0.81 7.67 0.18
N ILE A 53 -0.32 7.77 -1.06
CA ILE A 53 0.19 9.01 -1.64
C ILE A 53 -0.92 10.07 -1.71
N ALA A 54 -2.10 9.70 -2.19
CA ALA A 54 -3.25 10.61 -2.26
C ALA A 54 -3.63 11.16 -0.87
N LEU A 55 -3.68 10.29 0.15
CA LEU A 55 -3.96 10.68 1.53
C LEU A 55 -2.91 11.63 2.09
N PHE A 56 -1.62 11.36 1.87
CA PHE A 56 -0.55 12.23 2.33
C PHE A 56 -0.54 13.58 1.62
N ILE A 57 -0.85 13.65 0.33
CA ILE A 57 -0.99 14.93 -0.38
C ILE A 57 -2.07 15.78 0.29
N VAL A 58 -3.24 15.20 0.58
CA VAL A 58 -4.36 15.91 1.21
C VAL A 58 -4.00 16.36 2.63
N VAL A 59 -3.41 15.48 3.44
CA VAL A 59 -2.98 15.82 4.80
C VAL A 59 -1.98 16.98 4.79
N ASN A 60 -0.94 16.91 3.95
CA ASN A 60 0.11 17.93 3.90
C ASN A 60 -0.36 19.25 3.27
N ARG A 61 -1.20 19.21 2.22
CA ARG A 61 -1.78 20.42 1.60
C ARG A 61 -2.72 21.13 2.56
N CYS A 62 -3.58 20.39 3.27
CA CYS A 62 -4.47 20.97 4.27
C CYS A 62 -3.71 21.50 5.49
N GLU A 63 -2.57 20.90 5.85
CA GLU A 63 -1.71 21.43 6.93
C GLU A 63 -0.94 22.69 6.51
N CYS A 64 -0.53 22.81 5.24
CA CYS A 64 0.06 24.05 4.71
C CYS A 64 -0.96 25.19 4.63
N ASN A 65 -2.22 24.90 4.28
CA ASN A 65 -3.27 25.92 4.12
C ASN A 65 -3.94 26.34 5.44
N ARG A 66 -3.46 25.83 6.58
CA ARG A 66 -3.95 26.16 7.92
C ARG A 66 -2.99 27.07 8.71
N LYS A 67 -1.89 27.50 8.07
CA LYS A 67 -0.98 28.55 8.55
C LYS A 67 -1.38 29.88 7.94
#